data_AF-A0A7S0PQE7-F1
#
_entry.id   AF-A0A7S0PQE7-F1
#
_cell.length_a   1.000
_cell.length_b   1.000
_cell.length_c   1.000
_cell.angle_alpha   90.00
_cell.angle_beta   90.00
_cell.angle_gamma   90.00
#
_symmetry.space_group_name_H-M   'P 1'
#
loop_
_entity.id
_entity.type
_entity.pdbx_description
1 polymer ?
#
loop_
_entity_poly.entity_id
_entity_poly.type
_entity_poly.pdbx_seq_one_letter_code
_entity_poly.pdbx_strand_id
1 'polypeptide(L)'
;DARTTTPGESPPGESSPAAALMGAFGRFLTATLAHAFAPFLKVVLRVFVRKASFWRRGLAKAVGRASAQKLLFEDLAWADGYRRPSCVRGWDDGMARVVVAACTGGVNDVWANERKRVARAFKGADGVDSGADGGVDGDERSGATDAAATLDALRASGARVLIVHGDEDSIVPLSNSRRLADALPGSTLAVMRGCGHMPHEEDPDAFVDLVKSFVESPVS
;
A
#
# COMPACT_ATOMS: atom_id res chain seq x y z
N ASP A 1 24.91 -22.99 -57.59
CA ASP A 1 24.30 -22.28 -56.45
C ASP A 1 25.32 -21.90 -55.38
N ALA A 2 25.98 -20.76 -55.58
CA ALA A 2 26.79 -20.11 -54.56
C ALA A 2 25.87 -19.17 -53.78
N ARG A 3 25.55 -19.52 -52.53
CA ARG A 3 24.71 -18.70 -51.64
C ARG A 3 25.61 -17.73 -50.89
N THR A 4 25.43 -16.46 -51.18
CA THR A 4 26.04 -15.28 -50.58
C THR A 4 25.84 -15.24 -49.06
N THR A 5 26.92 -15.10 -48.30
CA THR A 5 26.89 -14.76 -46.88
C THR A 5 26.78 -13.23 -46.72
N THR A 6 25.73 -12.76 -46.06
CA THR A 6 25.59 -11.37 -45.62
C THR A 6 26.37 -11.15 -44.32
N PRO A 7 27.32 -10.20 -44.24
CA PRO A 7 27.98 -9.83 -42.98
C PRO A 7 27.17 -8.72 -42.31
N GLY A 8 26.55 -9.01 -41.16
CA GLY A 8 25.81 -7.98 -40.44
C GLY A 8 24.87 -8.49 -39.37
N GLU A 9 25.39 -9.22 -38.39
CA GLU A 9 24.69 -9.37 -37.11
C GLU A 9 25.70 -9.07 -35.99
N SER A 10 25.56 -7.89 -35.40
CA SER A 10 26.27 -7.51 -34.17
C SER A 10 25.62 -8.22 -32.98
N PRO A 11 26.38 -8.72 -31.99
CA PRO A 11 25.82 -9.41 -30.84
C PRO A 11 25.02 -8.45 -29.93
N PRO A 12 24.09 -8.97 -29.12
CA PRO A 12 23.16 -8.15 -28.36
C PRO A 12 23.86 -7.36 -27.25
N GLY A 13 23.89 -6.04 -27.42
CA GLY A 13 23.70 -5.04 -26.36
C GLY A 13 24.51 -5.19 -25.06
N GLU A 14 25.84 -5.32 -25.13
CA GLU A 14 26.68 -4.98 -23.98
C GLU A 14 26.63 -3.47 -23.75
N SER A 15 26.10 -3.03 -22.61
CA SER A 15 26.12 -1.61 -22.24
C SER A 15 27.56 -1.12 -22.18
N SER A 16 27.91 -0.13 -23.01
CA SER A 16 29.27 0.43 -23.05
C SER A 16 29.75 0.80 -21.63
N PRO A 17 31.03 0.54 -21.28
CA PRO A 17 31.62 0.96 -20.01
C PRO A 17 31.40 2.45 -19.71
N ALA A 18 31.37 3.29 -20.75
CA ALA A 18 31.08 4.72 -20.63
C ALA A 18 29.62 5.00 -20.21
N ALA A 19 28.66 4.22 -20.70
CA ALA A 19 27.25 4.32 -20.29
C ALA A 19 27.07 3.85 -18.83
N ALA A 20 27.76 2.79 -18.43
CA ALA A 20 27.77 2.33 -17.04
C ALA A 20 28.39 3.38 -16.09
N LEU A 21 29.49 4.02 -16.50
CA LEU A 21 30.18 5.06 -15.73
C LEU A 21 29.34 6.34 -15.60
N MET A 22 28.70 6.79 -16.69
CA MET A 22 27.76 7.92 -16.66
C MET A 22 26.56 7.63 -15.76
N GLY A 23 26.01 6.41 -15.80
CA GLY A 23 24.94 5.99 -14.90
C GLY A 23 25.37 5.97 -13.44
N ALA A 24 26.59 5.51 -13.14
CA ALA A 24 27.14 5.52 -11.78
C ALA A 24 27.39 6.94 -11.26
N PHE A 25 27.94 7.83 -12.10
CA PHE A 25 28.14 9.24 -11.77
C PHE A 25 26.81 9.96 -11.53
N GLY A 26 25.80 9.71 -12.35
CA GLY A 26 24.45 10.26 -12.16
C GLY A 26 23.83 9.84 -10.82
N ARG A 27 23.96 8.57 -10.42
CA ARG A 27 23.51 8.09 -9.10
C ARG A 27 24.28 8.73 -7.95
N PHE A 28 25.60 8.85 -8.08
CA PHE A 28 26.46 9.50 -7.08
C PHE A 28 26.11 10.98 -6.89
N LEU A 29 25.93 11.72 -7.99
CA LEU A 29 25.54 13.13 -7.96
C LEU A 29 24.14 13.30 -7.33
N THR A 30 23.18 12.46 -7.70
CA THR A 30 21.82 12.47 -7.14
C THR A 30 21.84 12.19 -5.64
N ALA A 31 22.58 11.18 -5.19
CA ALA A 31 22.71 10.85 -3.78
C ALA A 31 23.38 11.98 -2.98
N THR A 32 24.42 12.60 -3.54
CA THR A 32 25.15 13.71 -2.91
C THR A 32 24.25 14.94 -2.76
N LEU A 33 23.55 15.33 -3.83
CA LEU A 33 22.60 16.45 -3.79
C LEU A 33 21.44 16.19 -2.82
N ALA A 34 20.90 14.97 -2.80
CA ALA A 34 19.83 14.59 -1.88
C ALA A 34 20.26 14.67 -0.41
N HIS A 35 21.49 14.25 -0.08
CA HIS A 35 22.04 14.39 1.27
C HIS A 35 22.35 15.83 1.64
N ALA A 36 22.91 16.63 0.72
CA ALA A 36 23.17 18.05 0.94
C ALA A 36 21.87 18.85 1.17
N PHE A 37 20.76 18.43 0.55
CA PHE A 37 19.45 19.05 0.69
C PHE A 37 18.65 18.57 1.92
N ALA A 38 19.03 17.43 2.52
CA ALA A 38 18.34 16.84 3.67
C ALA A 38 18.06 17.81 4.84
N PRO A 39 18.97 18.71 5.29
CA PRO A 39 18.66 19.66 6.37
C PRO A 39 17.55 20.64 5.98
N PHE A 40 17.52 21.11 4.73
CA PHE A 40 16.44 21.98 4.24
C PHE A 40 15.12 21.21 4.13
N LEU A 41 15.16 19.99 3.61
CA LEU A 41 14.01 19.10 3.55
C LEU A 41 13.37 18.88 4.93
N LYS A 42 14.18 18.69 5.99
CA LYS A 42 13.67 18.57 7.37
C LYS A 42 12.93 19.83 7.84
N VAL A 43 13.45 21.02 7.54
CA VAL A 43 12.75 22.28 7.87
C VAL A 43 11.40 22.33 7.17
N VAL A 44 11.36 22.01 5.87
CA VAL A 44 10.13 21.97 5.07
C VAL A 44 9.13 20.95 5.63
N LEU A 45 9.59 19.73 5.94
CA LEU A 45 8.76 18.67 6.54
C LEU A 45 8.15 19.14 7.87
N ARG A 46 8.96 19.74 8.75
CA ARG A 46 8.49 20.28 10.04
C ARG A 46 7.42 21.35 9.86
N VAL A 47 7.52 22.19 8.83
CA VAL A 47 6.49 23.19 8.51
C VAL A 47 5.20 22.52 8.06
N PHE A 48 5.26 21.54 7.14
CA PHE A 48 4.06 20.87 6.62
C PHE A 48 3.32 20.04 7.67
N VAL A 49 4.06 19.20 8.41
CA VAL A 49 3.46 18.37 9.47
C VAL A 49 2.84 19.22 10.58
N ARG A 50 3.36 20.44 10.80
CA ARG A 50 2.78 21.43 11.72
C ARG A 50 1.62 22.25 11.14
N LYS A 51 1.15 22.00 9.93
CA LYS A 51 -0.07 22.64 9.40
C LYS A 51 -1.27 21.67 9.45
N ALA A 52 -2.34 22.03 10.15
CA ALA A 52 -3.59 21.26 10.14
C ALA A 52 -4.17 21.12 8.71
N SER A 53 -4.04 22.16 7.87
CA SER A 53 -4.48 22.12 6.47
C SER A 53 -3.76 21.08 5.62
N PHE A 54 -2.52 20.72 5.98
CA PHE A 54 -1.78 19.67 5.27
C PHE A 54 -2.45 18.31 5.52
N TRP A 55 -2.72 17.99 6.79
CA TRP A 55 -3.39 16.76 7.20
C TRP A 55 -4.82 16.68 6.67
N ARG A 56 -5.62 17.74 6.82
CA ARG A 56 -6.98 17.79 6.27
C ARG A 56 -7.03 17.48 4.77
N ARG A 57 -6.13 18.10 3.97
CA ARG A 57 -6.08 17.85 2.53
C ARG A 57 -5.59 16.43 2.20
N GLY A 58 -4.61 15.92 2.94
CA GLY A 58 -4.09 14.57 2.74
C GLY A 58 -5.12 13.48 3.09
N LEU A 59 -5.87 13.69 4.18
CA LEU A 59 -6.87 12.75 4.68
C LEU A 59 -8.22 12.85 3.98
N ALA A 60 -8.49 13.95 3.25
CA ALA A 60 -9.79 14.16 2.59
C ALA A 60 -10.21 13.03 1.64
N LYS A 61 -9.25 12.33 1.04
CA LYS A 61 -9.53 11.19 0.15
C LYS A 61 -9.93 9.92 0.93
N ALA A 62 -9.48 9.82 2.16
CA ALA A 62 -9.67 8.65 3.00
C ALA A 62 -11.00 8.68 3.76
N VAL A 63 -11.68 9.83 3.82
CA VAL A 63 -12.96 10.01 4.53
C VAL A 63 -14.12 10.00 3.54
N GLY A 64 -15.23 9.38 3.91
CA GLY A 64 -16.49 9.41 3.15
C GLY A 64 -17.05 10.83 3.04
N ARG A 65 -17.81 11.10 1.98
CA ARG A 65 -18.45 12.40 1.77
C ARG A 65 -19.39 12.77 2.92
N ALA A 66 -20.11 11.80 3.47
CA ALA A 66 -21.00 12.06 4.62
C ALA A 66 -20.23 12.45 5.89
N SER A 67 -19.10 11.78 6.15
CA SER A 67 -18.26 12.01 7.33
C SER A 67 -17.30 13.20 7.19
N ALA A 68 -16.99 13.61 5.95
CA ALA A 68 -16.02 14.65 5.65
C ALA A 68 -16.36 15.99 6.29
N GLN A 69 -17.62 16.40 6.28
CA GLN A 69 -18.07 17.65 6.87
C GLN A 69 -17.70 17.70 8.37
N LYS A 70 -18.10 16.66 9.11
CA LYS A 70 -17.82 16.52 10.53
C LYS A 70 -16.32 16.48 10.82
N LEU A 71 -15.57 15.56 10.19
CA LEU A 71 -14.18 15.27 10.57
C LEU A 71 -13.15 16.28 10.02
N LEU A 72 -13.40 16.88 8.86
CA LEU A 72 -12.41 17.77 8.22
C LEU A 72 -12.65 19.24 8.53
N PHE A 73 -13.84 19.61 9.00
CA PHE A 73 -14.22 21.02 9.15
C PHE A 73 -14.78 21.36 10.53
N GLU A 74 -15.49 20.44 11.20
CA GLU A 74 -16.12 20.72 12.51
C GLU A 74 -15.26 20.19 13.67
N ASP A 75 -14.83 18.93 13.61
CA ASP A 75 -13.94 18.29 14.58
C ASP A 75 -12.47 18.39 14.13
N LEU A 76 -11.88 19.55 14.36
CA LEU A 76 -10.47 19.79 14.02
C LEU A 76 -9.50 18.92 14.86
N ALA A 77 -9.94 18.36 15.98
CA ALA A 77 -9.11 17.52 16.84
C ALA A 77 -8.76 16.18 16.17
N TRP A 78 -9.66 15.68 15.31
CA TRP A 78 -9.43 14.45 14.54
C TRP A 78 -8.19 14.56 13.66
N ALA A 79 -8.16 15.54 12.75
CA ALA A 79 -7.01 15.79 11.88
C ALA A 79 -5.75 16.20 12.67
N ASP A 80 -5.93 16.84 13.83
CA ASP A 80 -4.81 17.19 14.71
C ASP A 80 -4.16 15.97 15.37
N GLY A 81 -4.89 14.88 15.57
CA GLY A 81 -4.36 13.59 16.01
C GLY A 81 -3.20 13.10 15.12
N TYR A 82 -3.32 13.30 13.81
CA TYR A 82 -2.31 12.93 12.81
C TYR A 82 -1.04 13.80 12.87
N ARG A 83 -1.03 14.89 13.65
CA ARG A 83 0.16 15.73 13.88
C ARG A 83 1.05 15.19 14.98
N ARG A 84 0.57 14.26 15.80
CA ARG A 84 1.31 13.67 16.94
C ARG A 84 2.63 13.00 16.58
N PRO A 85 2.86 12.46 15.36
CA PRO A 85 4.19 12.03 14.96
C PRO A 85 5.26 13.13 15.08
N SER A 86 4.88 14.42 15.02
CA SER A 86 5.82 15.53 15.26
C SER A 86 6.42 15.57 16.68
N CYS A 87 5.80 14.85 17.63
CA CYS A 87 6.28 14.70 19.00
C CYS A 87 7.29 13.55 19.15
N VAL A 88 7.47 12.70 18.13
CA VAL A 88 8.40 11.56 18.16
C VAL A 88 9.80 12.02 17.78
N ARG A 89 10.80 11.81 18.64
CA ARG A 89 12.19 12.18 18.30
C ARG A 89 12.66 11.46 17.02
N GLY A 90 13.22 12.20 16.07
CA GLY A 90 13.76 11.66 14.81
C GLY A 90 12.73 11.31 13.74
N TRP A 91 11.46 11.72 13.89
CA TRP A 91 10.42 11.47 12.88
C TRP A 91 10.78 12.07 11.50
N ASP A 92 11.44 13.23 11.50
CA ASP A 92 11.85 13.99 10.33
C ASP A 92 13.07 13.37 9.64
N ASP A 93 13.97 12.74 10.41
CA ASP A 93 15.03 11.88 9.86
C ASP A 93 14.46 10.68 9.10
N GLY A 94 13.45 10.01 9.67
CA GLY A 94 12.75 8.91 9.01
C GLY A 94 12.08 9.34 7.70
N MET A 95 11.29 10.41 7.74
CA MET A 95 10.62 10.96 6.56
C MET A 95 11.61 11.44 5.49
N ALA A 96 12.68 12.12 5.89
CA ALA A 96 13.71 12.57 4.95
C ALA A 96 14.37 11.36 4.24
N ARG A 97 14.63 10.25 4.93
CA ARG A 97 15.16 9.03 4.32
C ARG A 97 14.20 8.43 3.29
N VAL A 98 12.90 8.39 3.57
CA VAL A 98 11.88 7.90 2.61
C VAL A 98 11.85 8.77 1.35
N VAL A 99 11.85 10.10 1.52
CA VAL A 99 11.85 11.05 0.40
C VAL A 99 13.14 10.94 -0.42
N VAL A 100 14.30 10.90 0.25
CA VAL A 100 15.59 10.72 -0.42
C VAL A 100 15.62 9.40 -1.19
N ALA A 101 15.18 8.30 -0.56
CA ALA A 101 15.08 7.00 -1.21
C ALA A 101 14.16 7.05 -2.44
N ALA A 102 13.03 7.76 -2.37
CA ALA A 102 12.11 7.92 -3.50
C ALA A 102 12.76 8.69 -4.66
N CYS A 103 13.46 9.77 -4.35
CA CYS A 103 14.18 10.58 -5.34
C CYS A 103 15.37 9.84 -5.98
N THR A 104 15.99 8.91 -5.25
CA THR A 104 17.12 8.11 -5.76
C THR A 104 16.69 6.77 -6.37
N GLY A 105 15.39 6.59 -6.65
CA GLY A 105 14.84 5.41 -7.35
C GLY A 105 14.49 4.22 -6.47
N GLY A 106 14.71 4.29 -5.16
CA GLY A 106 14.49 3.19 -4.21
C GLY A 106 13.04 2.88 -3.84
N VAL A 107 12.07 3.74 -4.21
CA VAL A 107 10.65 3.58 -3.80
C VAL A 107 9.72 3.34 -5.00
N ASN A 108 10.11 3.77 -6.20
CA ASN A 108 9.29 3.57 -7.40
C ASN A 108 9.27 2.11 -7.86
N ASP A 109 10.40 1.40 -7.78
CA ASP A 109 10.46 -0.03 -8.11
C ASP A 109 9.73 -0.88 -7.08
N VAL A 110 9.80 -0.51 -5.80
CA VAL A 110 9.06 -1.19 -4.72
C VAL A 110 7.56 -1.04 -4.90
N TRP A 111 7.04 0.18 -5.10
CA TRP A 111 5.60 0.40 -5.27
C TRP A 111 5.05 -0.06 -6.62
N ALA A 112 5.84 0.00 -7.70
CA ALA A 112 5.44 -0.56 -8.98
C ALA A 112 5.38 -2.09 -8.93
N ASN A 113 6.36 -2.74 -8.28
CA ASN A 113 6.36 -4.18 -8.10
C ASN A 113 5.24 -4.63 -7.18
N GLU A 114 4.96 -3.91 -6.09
CA GLU A 114 3.88 -4.26 -5.16
C GLU A 114 2.50 -4.13 -5.81
N ARG A 115 2.24 -3.05 -6.55
CA ARG A 115 0.98 -2.90 -7.32
C ARG A 115 0.79 -4.01 -8.36
N LYS A 116 1.87 -4.39 -9.07
CA LYS A 116 1.84 -5.50 -10.03
C LYS A 116 1.67 -6.86 -9.36
N ARG A 117 2.16 -7.04 -8.12
CA ARG A 117 2.05 -8.26 -7.32
C ARG A 117 0.64 -8.43 -6.75
N VAL A 118 0.09 -7.38 -6.13
CA VAL A 118 -1.31 -7.33 -5.64
C VAL A 118 -2.28 -7.56 -6.81
N ALA A 119 -2.09 -6.89 -7.94
CA ALA A 119 -2.93 -7.11 -9.13
C ALA A 119 -2.86 -8.55 -9.66
N ARG A 120 -1.75 -9.27 -9.46
CA ARG A 120 -1.60 -10.68 -9.84
C ARG A 120 -2.30 -11.63 -8.87
N ALA A 121 -2.16 -11.39 -7.57
CA ALA A 121 -2.84 -12.14 -6.51
C ALA A 121 -4.37 -12.09 -6.69
N PHE A 122 -4.89 -10.91 -7.05
CA PHE A 122 -6.31 -10.71 -7.35
C PHE A 122 -6.73 -11.18 -8.76
N LYS A 123 -5.80 -11.56 -9.66
CA LYS A 123 -6.15 -12.15 -10.97
C LYS A 123 -6.12 -13.68 -10.93
N GLY A 124 -5.33 -14.27 -10.02
CA GLY A 124 -5.29 -15.72 -9.79
C GLY A 124 -6.57 -16.28 -9.15
N ALA A 125 -7.34 -15.46 -8.44
CA ALA A 125 -8.61 -15.88 -7.84
C ALA A 125 -9.76 -16.08 -8.85
N ASP A 126 -9.60 -15.59 -10.09
CA ASP A 126 -10.63 -15.70 -11.14
C ASP A 126 -10.38 -16.90 -12.09
N GLY A 127 -9.34 -17.71 -11.82
CA GLY A 127 -8.97 -18.88 -12.61
C GLY A 127 -8.85 -20.12 -11.75
N VAL A 128 -9.95 -20.88 -11.62
CA VAL A 128 -9.86 -22.31 -11.35
C VAL A 128 -9.25 -22.93 -12.60
N ASP A 129 -7.94 -23.19 -12.59
CA ASP A 129 -7.34 -24.16 -13.48
C ASP A 129 -6.77 -25.30 -12.65
N SER A 130 -7.43 -26.45 -12.82
CA SER A 130 -7.01 -27.73 -12.29
C SER A 130 -5.83 -28.22 -13.12
N GLY A 131 -4.61 -28.05 -12.63
CA GLY A 131 -3.42 -28.53 -13.32
C GLY A 131 -2.24 -28.70 -12.40
N ALA A 132 -1.91 -29.96 -12.09
CA ALA A 132 -0.70 -30.36 -11.40
C ALA A 132 0.54 -30.04 -12.24
N ASP A 133 1.55 -29.40 -11.64
CA ASP A 133 2.96 -29.78 -11.83
C ASP A 133 3.80 -29.27 -10.65
N GLY A 134 4.69 -30.14 -10.18
CA GLY A 134 5.62 -29.89 -9.10
C GLY A 134 6.80 -29.03 -9.55
N GLY A 135 7.36 -28.31 -8.59
CA GLY A 135 8.58 -27.54 -8.77
C GLY A 135 8.92 -26.80 -7.49
N VAL A 136 9.44 -27.54 -6.51
CA VAL A 136 10.14 -26.96 -5.37
C VAL A 136 11.51 -26.53 -5.89
N ASP A 137 11.77 -25.24 -5.93
CA ASP A 137 13.12 -24.66 -5.87
C ASP A 137 13.03 -23.13 -5.63
N GLY A 138 13.76 -22.63 -4.63
CA GLY A 138 14.12 -21.22 -4.53
C GLY A 138 13.60 -20.46 -3.30
N ASP A 139 14.42 -20.51 -2.25
CA ASP A 139 14.40 -19.64 -1.07
C ASP A 139 14.49 -18.15 -1.46
N GLU A 140 13.35 -17.47 -1.54
CA GLU A 140 13.28 -16.02 -1.38
C GLU A 140 12.25 -15.68 -0.29
N ARG A 141 12.78 -15.36 0.88
CA ARG A 141 12.10 -14.70 2.00
C ARG A 141 11.59 -13.31 1.58
N SER A 142 10.61 -13.27 0.67
CA SER A 142 9.89 -12.09 0.20
C SER A 142 8.72 -11.87 1.15
N GLY A 143 8.78 -10.82 2.00
CA GLY A 143 7.76 -10.44 2.98
C GLY A 143 6.41 -9.97 2.42
N ALA A 144 6.01 -10.47 1.25
CA ALA A 144 4.63 -10.41 0.78
C ALA A 144 3.92 -11.64 1.36
N THR A 145 2.98 -11.42 2.26
CA THR A 145 2.13 -12.48 2.79
C THR A 145 1.44 -13.16 1.61
N ASP A 146 1.67 -14.46 1.42
CA ASP A 146 0.92 -15.21 0.43
C ASP A 146 -0.57 -15.15 0.82
N ALA A 147 -1.36 -14.44 0.02
CA ALA A 147 -2.76 -14.21 0.29
C ALA A 147 -3.52 -15.55 0.32
N ALA A 148 -3.11 -16.53 -0.49
CA ALA A 148 -3.70 -17.86 -0.48
C ALA A 148 -3.39 -18.57 0.83
N ALA A 149 -2.11 -18.66 1.22
CA ALA A 149 -1.72 -19.24 2.51
C ALA A 149 -2.36 -18.52 3.71
N THR A 150 -2.57 -17.21 3.63
CA THR A 150 -3.25 -16.43 4.69
C THR A 150 -4.72 -16.81 4.80
N LEU A 151 -5.42 -16.92 3.66
CA LEU A 151 -6.81 -17.36 3.63
C LEU A 151 -6.94 -18.80 4.14
N ASP A 152 -6.03 -19.69 3.77
CA ASP A 152 -6.01 -21.06 4.26
C ASP A 152 -5.76 -21.14 5.76
N ALA A 153 -4.83 -20.35 6.29
CA ALA A 153 -4.59 -20.25 7.72
C ALA A 153 -5.81 -19.71 8.48
N LEU A 154 -6.49 -18.69 7.95
CA LEU A 154 -7.73 -18.17 8.53
C LEU A 154 -8.84 -19.21 8.54
N ARG A 155 -9.05 -19.94 7.43
CA ARG A 155 -10.03 -21.04 7.37
C ARG A 155 -9.69 -22.15 8.38
N ALA A 156 -8.42 -22.56 8.45
CA ALA A 156 -7.96 -23.60 9.36
C ALA A 156 -8.06 -23.20 10.84
N SER A 157 -8.00 -21.90 11.16
CA SER A 157 -8.07 -21.41 12.54
C SER A 157 -9.45 -21.62 13.19
N GLY A 158 -10.52 -21.76 12.38
CA GLY A 158 -11.89 -21.77 12.88
C GLY A 158 -12.35 -20.45 13.51
N ALA A 159 -11.57 -19.37 13.38
CA ALA A 159 -11.94 -18.07 13.91
C ALA A 159 -13.14 -17.49 13.15
N ARG A 160 -14.05 -16.85 13.89
CA ARG A 160 -15.11 -16.04 13.29
C ARG A 160 -14.49 -14.77 12.72
N VAL A 161 -14.86 -14.40 11.50
CA VAL A 161 -14.32 -13.23 10.80
C VAL A 161 -15.41 -12.20 10.53
N LEU A 162 -15.19 -10.98 11.01
CA LEU A 162 -15.96 -9.79 10.65
C LEU A 162 -15.11 -8.91 9.71
N ILE A 163 -15.65 -8.61 8.54
CA ILE A 163 -15.07 -7.69 7.56
C ILE A 163 -15.90 -6.42 7.63
N VAL A 164 -15.27 -5.27 7.91
CA VAL A 164 -15.95 -3.97 7.98
C VAL A 164 -15.40 -3.07 6.88
N HIS A 165 -16.29 -2.48 6.07
CA HIS A 165 -15.89 -1.65 4.92
C HIS A 165 -16.81 -0.44 4.76
N GLY A 166 -16.28 0.74 4.45
CA GLY A 166 -17.08 1.93 4.14
C GLY A 166 -17.52 1.97 2.68
N ASP A 167 -18.80 2.26 2.39
CA ASP A 167 -19.30 2.28 1.01
C ASP A 167 -18.77 3.43 0.14
N GLU A 168 -18.15 4.45 0.74
CA GLU A 168 -17.52 5.58 0.07
C GLU A 168 -15.98 5.51 0.08
N ASP A 169 -15.39 4.34 0.40
CA ASP A 169 -13.94 4.15 0.34
C ASP A 169 -13.39 4.34 -1.08
N SER A 170 -12.62 5.41 -1.27
CA SER A 170 -11.98 5.76 -2.55
C SER A 170 -10.52 5.29 -2.67
N ILE A 171 -10.00 4.65 -1.62
CA ILE A 171 -8.65 4.09 -1.54
C ILE A 171 -8.70 2.60 -1.85
N VAL A 172 -9.59 1.86 -1.20
CA VAL A 172 -9.80 0.42 -1.40
C VAL A 172 -11.24 0.18 -1.87
N PRO A 173 -11.45 -0.29 -3.11
CA PRO A 173 -12.79 -0.56 -3.60
C PRO A 173 -13.51 -1.62 -2.76
N LEU A 174 -14.79 -1.38 -2.46
CA LEU A 174 -15.67 -2.30 -1.73
C LEU A 174 -15.72 -3.71 -2.36
N SER A 175 -15.51 -3.82 -3.67
CA SER A 175 -15.41 -5.12 -4.36
C SER A 175 -14.33 -6.03 -3.78
N ASN A 176 -13.25 -5.49 -3.23
CA ASN A 176 -12.20 -6.30 -2.61
C ASN A 176 -12.70 -7.02 -1.36
N SER A 177 -13.45 -6.32 -0.51
CA SER A 177 -14.06 -6.88 0.70
C SER A 177 -15.17 -7.88 0.39
N ARG A 178 -15.91 -7.67 -0.71
CA ARG A 178 -16.86 -8.67 -1.22
C ARG A 178 -16.16 -9.96 -1.65
N ARG A 179 -15.09 -9.85 -2.45
CA ARG A 179 -14.28 -11.00 -2.86
C ARG A 179 -13.64 -11.73 -1.67
N LEU A 180 -13.20 -10.97 -0.66
CA LEU A 180 -12.68 -11.56 0.58
C LEU A 180 -13.76 -12.34 1.33
N ALA A 181 -14.98 -11.81 1.40
CA ALA A 181 -16.11 -12.50 2.01
C ALA A 181 -16.48 -13.78 1.25
N ASP A 182 -16.48 -13.74 -0.09
CA ASP A 182 -16.71 -14.91 -0.94
C ASP A 182 -15.62 -15.97 -0.74
N ALA A 183 -14.36 -15.54 -0.55
CA ALA A 183 -13.23 -16.44 -0.29
C ALA A 183 -13.19 -16.98 1.14
N LEU A 184 -13.90 -16.38 2.10
CA LEU A 184 -14.00 -16.84 3.50
C LEU A 184 -15.45 -17.21 3.83
N PRO A 185 -15.92 -18.40 3.41
CA PRO A 185 -17.24 -18.89 3.79
C PRO A 185 -17.42 -18.86 5.31
N GLY A 186 -18.51 -18.26 5.78
CA GLY A 186 -18.78 -18.05 7.22
C GLY A 186 -18.29 -16.72 7.79
N SER A 187 -17.57 -15.90 7.00
CA SER A 187 -17.30 -14.51 7.36
C SER A 187 -18.56 -13.64 7.26
N THR A 188 -18.60 -12.56 8.04
CA THR A 188 -19.65 -11.54 7.98
C THR A 188 -19.08 -10.27 7.35
N LEU A 189 -19.67 -9.78 6.26
CA LEU A 189 -19.33 -8.48 5.68
C LEU A 189 -20.33 -7.42 6.13
N ALA A 190 -19.84 -6.43 6.87
CA ALA A 190 -20.57 -5.25 7.28
C ALA A 190 -20.14 -4.04 6.45
N VAL A 191 -21.09 -3.43 5.74
CA VAL A 191 -20.86 -2.22 4.96
C VAL A 191 -21.41 -1.01 5.70
N MET A 192 -20.53 -0.11 6.13
CA MET A 192 -20.89 1.13 6.83
C MET A 192 -21.18 2.24 5.82
N ARG A 193 -22.41 2.75 5.84
CA ARG A 193 -22.87 3.77 4.89
C ARG A 193 -22.29 5.14 5.21
N GLY A 194 -21.87 5.87 4.18
CA GLY A 194 -21.30 7.21 4.30
C GLY A 194 -19.87 7.25 4.87
N CYS A 195 -19.29 6.08 5.16
CA CYS A 195 -17.91 5.96 5.62
C CYS A 195 -16.97 5.70 4.43
N GLY A 196 -15.78 6.26 4.51
CA GLY A 196 -14.67 6.01 3.60
C GLY A 196 -13.79 4.86 4.07
N HIS A 197 -12.48 5.12 4.04
CA HIS A 197 -11.43 4.14 4.29
C HIS A 197 -11.25 3.79 5.77
N MET A 198 -11.67 4.66 6.70
CA MET A 198 -11.43 4.47 8.14
C MET A 198 -12.75 4.51 8.91
N PRO A 199 -13.66 3.53 8.66
CA PRO A 199 -14.98 3.53 9.29
C PRO A 199 -14.96 3.67 10.83
N HIS A 200 -13.93 3.12 11.48
CA HIS A 200 -13.73 3.20 12.93
C HIS A 200 -13.34 4.59 13.45
N GLU A 201 -12.77 5.45 12.62
CA GLU A 201 -12.52 6.86 12.95
C GLU A 201 -13.68 7.76 12.53
N GLU A 202 -14.39 7.39 11.47
CA GLU A 202 -15.44 8.20 10.86
C GLU A 202 -16.77 8.13 11.61
N ASP A 203 -17.19 6.92 11.99
CA ASP A 203 -18.33 6.67 12.85
C ASP A 203 -17.95 5.64 13.93
N PRO A 204 -17.21 6.09 14.97
CA PRO A 204 -16.72 5.19 16.02
C PRO A 204 -17.83 4.47 16.77
N ASP A 205 -18.97 5.14 16.97
CA ASP A 205 -20.11 4.57 17.71
C ASP A 205 -20.72 3.42 16.91
N ALA A 206 -21.04 3.65 15.63
CA ALA A 206 -21.59 2.60 14.77
C ALA A 206 -20.58 1.44 14.57
N PHE A 207 -19.28 1.75 14.45
CA PHE A 207 -18.25 0.72 14.36
C PHE A 207 -18.18 -0.14 15.63
N VAL A 208 -18.19 0.49 16.81
CA VAL A 208 -18.13 -0.21 18.10
C VAL A 208 -19.38 -1.06 18.30
N ASP A 209 -20.56 -0.56 17.98
CA ASP A 209 -21.81 -1.33 18.10
C ASP A 209 -21.82 -2.54 17.16
N LEU A 210 -21.30 -2.38 15.94
CA LEU A 210 -21.12 -3.48 15.00
C LEU A 210 -20.17 -4.57 15.56
N VAL A 211 -19.02 -4.16 16.10
CA VAL A 211 -18.04 -5.10 16.68
C VAL A 211 -18.62 -5.80 17.91
N LYS A 212 -19.30 -5.07 18.80
CA LYS A 212 -19.97 -5.64 19.98
C LYS A 212 -21.01 -6.68 19.55
N SER A 213 -21.90 -6.32 18.63
CA SER A 213 -22.91 -7.22 18.11
C SER A 213 -22.28 -8.50 17.56
N PHE A 214 -21.18 -8.40 16.82
CA PHE A 214 -20.48 -9.57 16.29
C PHE A 214 -19.91 -10.47 17.39
N VAL A 215 -19.26 -9.88 18.40
CA VAL A 215 -18.64 -10.60 19.52
C VAL A 215 -19.69 -11.28 20.40
N GLU A 216 -20.81 -10.62 20.66
CA GLU A 216 -21.89 -11.11 21.51
C GLU A 216 -22.81 -12.12 20.80
N SER A 217 -22.82 -12.11 19.46
CA SER A 217 -23.58 -13.08 18.68
C SER A 217 -23.10 -14.52 18.97
N PRO A 218 -24.01 -15.49 19.16
CA PRO A 218 -23.65 -16.89 19.30
C PRO A 218 -22.80 -17.38 18.11
N VAL A 219 -21.90 -18.33 18.38
CA VAL A 219 -21.20 -19.06 17.32
C VAL A 219 -22.24 -19.97 16.66
N SER A 220 -22.64 -19.63 15.43
CA SER A 220 -23.54 -20.43 14.58
C SER A 220 -22.83 -21.59 13.92
#